data_AF-A0A2N3GEU5-F1
#
_entry.id   AF-A0A2N3GEU5-F1
#
_cell.length_a   1.000
_cell.length_b   1.000
_cell.length_c   1.000
_cell.angle_alpha   90.00
_cell.angle_beta   90.00
_cell.angle_gamma   90.00
#
_symmetry.space_group_name_H-M   'P 1'
#
loop_
_entity.id
_entity.type
_entity.pdbx_description
1 polymer ?
#
loop_
_entity_poly.entity_id
_entity_poly.type
_entity_poly.pdbx_seq_one_letter_code
_entity_poly.pdbx_strand_id
1 'polypeptide(L)' 'MRTTVDLPPAVHRRARELAAQRGVSLSTVLADLTVRGLAQLDVPVKLTTDALTGFPVLSLGRKVSATQASAGMAER' A
#
# COMPACT_ATOMS: atom_id res chain seq x y z
N MET A 1 5.37 18.07 7.02
CA MET A 1 5.66 17.23 8.20
C MET A 1 6.67 16.16 7.77
N ARG A 2 7.62 15.76 8.64
CA ARG A 2 8.57 14.68 8.36
C ARG A 2 8.10 13.43 9.08
N THR A 3 7.73 12.42 8.31
CA THR A 3 7.20 11.15 8.83
C THR A 3 8.21 10.04 8.57
N THR A 4 8.48 9.22 9.58
CA THR A 4 9.27 7.99 9.43
C THR A 4 8.31 6.84 9.19
N VAL A 5 8.58 6.02 8.18
CA VAL A 5 7.77 4.85 7.82
C VAL A 5 8.69 3.66 7.61
N ASP A 6 8.30 2.50 8.14
CA ASP A 6 9.00 1.26 7.88
C ASP A 6 8.65 0.73 6.49
N LEU A 7 9.68 0.42 5.71
CA LEU A 7 9.52 -0.15 4.38
C LEU A 7 10.14 -1.54 4.36
N PRO A 8 9.43 -2.57 3.86
CA PRO A 8 10.05 -3.85 3.58
C PRO A 8 11.30 -3.67 2.70
N PRO A 9 12.38 -4.44 2.91
CA PRO A 9 13.65 -4.21 2.21
C PRO A 9 13.54 -4.19 0.68
N ALA A 10 12.67 -5.03 0.12
CA ALA A 10 12.38 -5.07 -1.32
C ALA A 10 11.73 -3.77 -1.82
N VAL A 11 10.78 -3.21 -1.06
CA VAL A 11 10.09 -1.95 -1.38
C VAL A 11 11.06 -0.78 -1.27
N HIS A 12 11.87 -0.74 -0.21
CA HIS A 12 12.89 0.29 -0.03
C HIS A 12 13.88 0.32 -1.22
N ARG A 13 14.37 -0.85 -1.63
CA ARG A 13 15.28 -0.98 -2.78
C ARG A 13 14.64 -0.45 -4.06
N ARG A 14 13.41 -0.87 -4.35
CA ARG A 14 12.69 -0.45 -5.55
C ARG A 14 12.42 1.06 -5.59
N ALA A 15 12.01 1.63 -4.45
CA ALA A 15 11.78 3.06 -4.33
C ALA A 15 13.08 3.87 -4.49
N ARG A 16 14.19 3.35 -3.97
CA ARG A 16 15.53 3.97 -4.12
C ARG A 16 16.01 3.94 -5.57
N GLU A 17 15.84 2.83 -6.29
CA GLU A 17 16.15 2.75 -7.72
C GLU A 17 15.33 3.75 -8.53
N LEU A 18 14.02 3.85 -8.25
CA LEU A 18 13.13 4.78 -8.94
C LEU A 18 13.52 6.24 -8.67
N ALA A 19 13.91 6.56 -7.43
CA ALA A 19 14.38 7.89 -7.05
C ALA A 19 15.67 8.26 -7.81
N ALA A 20 16.62 7.32 -7.89
CA ALA A 20 17.86 7.51 -8.64
C ALA A 20 17.60 7.71 -10.14
N GLN A 21 16.73 6.90 -10.75
CA GLN A 21 16.34 7.03 -12.16
C GLN A 21 15.69 8.38 -12.48
N ARG A 22 14.91 8.93 -11.54
CA ARG A 22 14.22 10.22 -11.70
C ARG A 22 15.04 11.43 -11.26
N GLY A 23 16.21 11.23 -10.66
CA GLY A 23 17.03 12.32 -10.11
C GLY A 23 16.36 13.09 -8.96
N VAL A 24 15.46 12.46 -8.21
CA VAL A 24 14.73 13.10 -7.09
C VAL A 24 14.99 12.36 -5.78
N SER A 25 14.59 12.96 -4.66
CA SER A 25 14.73 12.32 -3.35
C SER A 25 13.79 11.11 -3.18
N LEU A 26 14.20 10.15 -2.34
CA LEU A 26 13.35 9.01 -1.96
C LEU A 26 12.03 9.47 -1.34
N SER A 27 12.05 10.51 -0.50
CA SER A 27 10.85 11.09 0.12
C SER A 27 9.88 11.65 -0.93
N THR A 28 10.39 12.27 -2.00
CA THR A 28 9.57 12.78 -3.11
C THR A 28 8.86 11.63 -3.84
N VAL A 29 9.59 10.55 -4.14
CA VAL A 29 9.00 9.36 -4.78
C VAL A 29 7.92 8.74 -3.90
N LEU A 30 8.20 8.55 -2.61
CA LEU A 30 7.23 7.97 -1.68
C LEU A 30 5.98 8.84 -1.52
N ALA A 31 6.13 10.16 -1.47
CA ALA A 31 5.00 11.08 -1.41
C ALA A 31 4.11 10.97 -2.66
N ASP A 32 4.70 11.00 -3.86
CA ASP A 32 3.96 10.87 -5.13
C ASP A 32 3.23 9.53 -5.24
N LEU A 33 3.91 8.43 -4.91
CA LEU A 33 3.31 7.09 -4.91
C LEU A 33 2.19 6.95 -3.87
N THR A 34 2.34 7.57 -2.70
CA THR A 34 1.32 7.53 -1.64
C THR A 34 0.08 8.32 -2.06
N VAL A 35 0.24 9.52 -2.63
CA VAL A 35 -0.89 10.31 -3.14
C VAL A 35 -1.64 9.53 -4.23
N ARG A 36 -0.93 8.92 -5.18
CA ARG A 36 -1.54 8.12 -6.24
C ARG A 36 -2.22 6.86 -5.71
N GLY A 37 -1.57 6.15 -4.78
CA GLY A 37 -2.13 4.95 -4.17
C GLY A 37 -3.40 5.25 -3.38
N LEU A 38 -3.40 6.32 -2.59
CA LEU A 38 -4.58 6.74 -1.82
C LEU A 38 -5.70 7.25 -2.73
N ALA A 39 -5.40 7.99 -3.79
CA ALA A 39 -6.40 8.45 -4.76
C ALA A 39 -7.06 7.28 -5.52
N GLN A 40 -6.31 6.22 -5.82
CA GLN A 40 -6.86 5.01 -6.44
C GLN A 40 -7.75 4.21 -5.48
N LEU A 41 -7.59 4.40 -4.18
CA LEU A 41 -8.27 3.56 -3.21
C LEU A 41 -9.72 3.95 -2.97
N ASP A 42 -10.22 5.14 -3.38
CA ASP A 42 -11.61 5.68 -3.33
C ASP A 42 -12.61 5.03 -2.34
N VAL A 43 -12.10 4.59 -1.18
CA VAL A 43 -12.76 3.71 -0.21
C VAL A 43 -12.22 4.13 1.15
N PRO A 44 -13.08 4.22 2.19
CA PRO A 44 -12.63 4.53 3.54
C PRO A 44 -11.61 3.48 4.02
N VAL A 45 -10.33 3.84 3.99
CA VAL A 45 -9.25 3.02 4.54
C VAL A 45 -9.43 3.00 6.06
N LYS A 46 -9.80 1.84 6.60
CA LYS A 46 -9.87 1.64 8.04
C LYS A 46 -8.57 1.01 8.51
N LEU A 47 -7.72 1.85 9.10
CA LEU A 47 -6.51 1.41 9.78
C LEU A 47 -6.89 1.06 11.23
N THR A 48 -6.68 -0.19 11.61
CA THR A 48 -6.95 -0.68 12.97
C THR A 48 -5.75 -1.43 13.49
N THR A 49 -5.47 -1.35 14.78
CA THR A 49 -4.44 -2.18 15.40
C THR A 49 -5.02 -3.55 15.74
N ASP A 50 -4.36 -4.61 15.32
CA ASP A 50 -4.76 -5.97 15.70
C ASP A 50 -4.52 -6.21 17.19
N ALA A 51 -5.54 -6.69 17.90
CA ALA A 51 -5.47 -6.87 19.35
C ALA A 51 -4.60 -8.07 19.78
N LEU A 52 -4.35 -9.03 18.89
CA LEU A 52 -3.54 -10.22 19.18
C LEU A 52 -2.06 -9.99 18.92
N THR A 53 -1.74 -9.27 17.85
CA THR A 53 -0.37 -9.10 17.36
C THR A 53 0.19 -7.70 17.60
N GLY A 54 -0.67 -6.71 17.87
CA GLY A 54 -0.27 -5.30 18.01
C GLY A 54 0.14 -4.65 16.69
N PHE A 55 0.08 -5.38 15.56
CA PHE A 55 0.47 -4.84 14.26
C PHE A 55 -0.65 -4.01 13.62
N PRO A 56 -0.29 -3.00 12.80
CA PRO A 56 -1.26 -2.26 12.02
C PRO A 56 -1.91 -3.17 10.98
N VAL A 57 -3.24 -3.27 11.01
CA VAL A 57 -4.07 -3.96 10.02
C VAL A 57 -4.69 -2.93 9.10
N LEU A 58 -4.41 -3.11 7.81
CA LEU A 58 -4.93 -2.29 6.74
C LEU A 58 -6.11 -3.02 6.09
N SER A 59 -7.33 -2.53 6.31
CA SER A 59 -8.51 -3.03 5.58
C SER A 59 -8.68 -2.25 4.29
N LEU A 60 -8.47 -2.92 3.15
CA LEU A 60 -8.58 -2.35 1.81
C LEU A 60 -9.79 -2.91 1.06
N GLY A 61 -10.51 -2.03 0.36
CA GLY A 61 -11.62 -2.42 -0.52
C GLY A 61 -12.87 -2.90 0.21
N ARG A 62 -13.71 -3.65 -0.51
CA ARG A 62 -14.93 -4.28 0.03
C ARG A 62 -14.67 -5.74 0.40
N LYS A 63 -15.37 -6.25 1.41
CA LYS A 63 -15.37 -7.69 1.71
C LYS A 63 -15.86 -8.46 0.47
N VAL A 64 -15.07 -9.43 0.04
CA VAL A 64 -15.40 -10.35 -1.06
C VAL A 64 -15.77 -11.70 -0.44
N SER A 65 -16.91 -12.27 -0.83
CA SER A 65 -17.29 -13.61 -0.37
C SER A 65 -16.50 -14.69 -1.12
N ALA A 66 -16.39 -15.88 -0.54
CA ALA A 66 -15.72 -17.03 -1.17
C ALA A 66 -16.29 -17.32 -2.58
N THR A 67 -17.60 -17.15 -2.76
CA THR A 67 -18.31 -17.34 -4.04
C THR A 67 -17.89 -16.31 -5.10
N GLN A 68 -17.67 -15.06 -4.69
CA GLN A 68 -17.18 -14.02 -5.59
C GLN A 68 -15.72 -14.22 -5.96
N ALA A 69 -14.91 -14.73 -5.03
CA ALA A 69 -13.50 -15.06 -5.29
C ALA A 69 -13.37 -16.22 -6.28
N SER A 70 -14.19 -17.27 -6.14
CA SER A 70 -14.17 -18.41 -7.06
C SER A 70 -14.63 -18.03 -8.47
N ALA A 71 -15.64 -17.16 -8.59
CA ALA A 71 -16.12 -16.68 -9.89
C ALA A 71 -15.02 -15.92 -10.67
N GLY A 72 -14.27 -15.04 -9.99
CA GLY A 72 -13.19 -14.28 -10.62
C GLY A 72 -11.95 -15.12 -10.98
N MET A 73 -11.76 -16.30 -10.37
CA MET A 73 -10.67 -17.22 -10.73
C MET A 73 -11.01 -18.09 -11.95
N ALA A 74 -12.29 -18.24 -12.30
CA ALA A 74 -12.74 -19.07 -13.42
C ALA A 74 -12.71 -18.35 -14.78
N GLU A 75 -12.58 -17.02 -14.81
CA GLU A 75 -12.53 -16.20 -16.03
C GLU A 75 -11.11 -16.05 -16.63
N ARG A 76 -10.18 -16.98 -16.35
CA ARG A 76 -8.78 -16.92 -16.84
C ARG A 76 -8.43 -18.03 -17.81
#